data_AF-A0A8J2T0L7-F1
#
_entry.id   AF-A0A8J2T0L7-F1
#
_cell.length_a   1.000
_cell.length_b   1.000
_cell.length_c   1.000
_cell.angle_alpha   90.00
_cell.angle_beta   90.00
_cell.angle_gamma   90.00
#
_symmetry.space_group_name_H-M   'P 1'
#
loop_
_entity.id
_entity.type
_entity.pdbx_description
1 polymer ?
#
loop_
_entity_poly.entity_id
_entity_poly.type
_entity_poly.pdbx_seq_one_letter_code
_entity_poly.pdbx_strand_id
1 'polypeptide(L)'
;MNVRHTIVENSVQKPPKFLHVSFNQDDSCFSTSTEDGFLIYNTDPLSCKLTKRFEQQDDSRSGAGAGIGYTRMLYRTNYTALVGGGKRPRYPLNKLIIWDDLQQRESIVLKFMSPVKQVFLSRIHIVSVLDSSIEVFQFQPNPKRICPSLEIFPNGPVDFVVSQLHRKNSQEPTDSTGASSNSSTGINGMLAFPSARSIGQVHIADFSRLKHNDQNPEGTQLLPTSIIKAHKTPIRFLRLNHQGTMVATCSIQGTLIRIFSTHNGSLIKEFRRGLDRADVYDMAFSPKGTRLAVVSDKRTLHVFQISLKEVHAGPGANDETSKNKLHALKNVVPSGWKPKYLDSVWSMCSVHLKNPTLKRSGVEPQYQQDRCKIGWCRDSGDHGTEFDEEDSIVLVWRKTGIWEKYVILEKEQQQMYSAQETLKTDTGKGSKTQWELVLESWREL
;
A
#
# COMPACT_ATOMS: atom_id res chain seq x y z
N MET A 1 53.12 23.42 -23.93
CA MET A 1 51.64 23.37 -23.90
C MET A 1 51.25 22.50 -22.72
N ASN A 2 50.77 23.11 -21.62
CA ASN A 2 50.28 22.39 -20.45
C ASN A 2 48.87 21.89 -20.75
N VAL A 3 48.72 20.60 -21.06
CA VAL A 3 47.43 19.96 -21.19
C VAL A 3 46.87 19.77 -19.78
N ARG A 4 45.86 20.57 -19.41
CA ARG A 4 45.10 20.35 -18.18
C ARG A 4 44.41 18.99 -18.30
N HIS A 5 44.79 18.03 -17.46
CA HIS A 5 43.99 16.83 -17.27
C HIS A 5 42.61 17.24 -16.74
N THR A 6 41.57 16.83 -17.43
CA THR A 6 40.18 16.96 -16.98
C THR A 6 40.06 16.21 -15.65
N ILE A 7 39.69 16.92 -14.58
CA ILE A 7 39.30 16.29 -13.32
C ILE A 7 37.98 15.58 -13.58
N VAL A 8 38.04 14.29 -13.87
CA VAL A 8 36.85 13.43 -13.80
C VAL A 8 36.60 13.23 -12.32
N GLU A 9 35.73 14.06 -11.73
CA GLU A 9 35.12 13.75 -10.45
C GLU A 9 34.29 12.46 -10.64
N ASN A 10 34.93 11.31 -10.47
CA ASN A 10 34.22 10.07 -10.18
C ASN A 10 33.59 10.25 -8.80
N SER A 11 32.44 10.93 -8.73
CA SER A 11 31.58 10.87 -7.56
C SER A 11 31.23 9.39 -7.38
N VAL A 12 31.86 8.72 -6.43
CA VAL A 12 31.59 7.32 -6.10
C VAL A 12 30.15 7.27 -5.58
N GLN A 13 29.21 6.97 -6.47
CA GLN A 13 27.80 6.84 -6.16
C GLN A 13 27.62 5.75 -5.10
N LYS A 14 27.24 6.14 -3.87
CA LYS A 14 26.99 5.19 -2.78
C LYS A 14 25.83 4.26 -3.20
N PRO A 15 25.97 2.92 -3.12
CA PRO A 15 24.90 2.02 -3.53
C PRO A 15 23.66 2.21 -2.63
N PRO A 16 22.44 1.92 -3.15
CA PRO A 16 21.23 1.97 -2.33
C PRO A 16 21.34 1.00 -1.16
N LYS A 17 20.86 1.41 0.03
CA LYS A 17 20.85 0.54 1.21
C LYS A 17 20.02 -0.72 0.99
N PHE A 18 18.82 -0.57 0.44
CA PHE A 18 17.92 -1.67 0.13
C PHE A 18 17.52 -1.66 -1.35
N LEU A 19 17.43 -2.86 -1.94
CA LEU A 19 16.91 -3.08 -3.29
C LEU A 19 15.38 -3.04 -3.31
N HIS A 20 14.75 -3.53 -2.24
CA HIS A 20 13.30 -3.53 -2.06
C HIS A 20 12.92 -3.42 -0.57
N VAL A 21 11.73 -2.87 -0.31
CA VAL A 21 11.12 -2.77 1.02
C VAL A 21 9.65 -3.16 0.89
N SER A 22 9.15 -4.01 1.78
CA SER A 22 7.73 -4.37 1.85
C SER A 22 7.29 -4.63 3.28
N PHE A 23 6.21 -3.98 3.70
CA PHE A 23 5.45 -4.38 4.88
C PHE A 23 4.81 -5.76 4.67
N ASN A 24 4.59 -6.48 5.76
CA ASN A 24 3.73 -7.65 5.79
C ASN A 24 2.24 -7.22 5.74
N GLN A 25 1.34 -8.18 5.73
CA GLN A 25 -0.09 -8.00 5.43
C GLN A 25 -0.83 -7.14 6.46
N ASP A 26 -0.30 -7.08 7.68
CA ASP A 26 -0.82 -6.38 8.85
C ASP A 26 0.05 -5.19 9.29
N ASP A 27 1.04 -4.80 8.48
CA ASP A 27 2.02 -3.73 8.74
C ASP A 27 2.85 -3.87 10.03
N SER A 28 2.74 -5.01 10.73
CA SER A 28 3.43 -5.28 11.99
C SER A 28 4.93 -5.55 11.83
N CYS A 29 5.36 -5.94 10.63
CA CYS A 29 6.75 -6.11 10.25
C CYS A 29 6.99 -5.58 8.84
N PHE A 30 8.25 -5.32 8.51
CA PHE A 30 8.67 -5.09 7.13
C PHE A 30 9.94 -5.85 6.82
N SER A 31 10.06 -6.21 5.55
CA SER A 31 11.18 -6.94 4.98
C SER A 31 11.95 -6.04 4.01
N THR A 32 13.26 -6.19 3.98
CA THR A 32 14.15 -5.45 3.08
C THR A 32 15.07 -6.39 2.33
N SER A 33 15.31 -6.13 1.05
CA SER A 33 16.24 -6.92 0.23
C SER A 33 17.55 -6.17 -0.01
N THR A 34 18.65 -6.91 -0.14
CA THR A 34 20.02 -6.38 -0.23
C THR A 34 20.83 -7.12 -1.30
N GLU A 35 22.01 -6.60 -1.62
CA GLU A 35 22.94 -7.19 -2.60
C GLU A 35 23.50 -8.57 -2.18
N ASP A 36 23.27 -8.97 -0.94
CA ASP A 36 23.81 -10.19 -0.32
C ASP A 36 22.79 -10.95 0.55
N GLY A 37 21.49 -10.62 0.44
CA GLY A 37 20.43 -11.32 1.17
C GLY A 37 19.22 -10.45 1.50
N PHE A 38 18.62 -10.67 2.68
CA PHE A 38 17.46 -9.90 3.13
C PHE A 38 17.41 -9.75 4.66
N LEU A 39 16.65 -8.78 5.13
CA LEU A 39 16.42 -8.52 6.55
C LEU A 39 14.91 -8.41 6.83
N ILE A 40 14.53 -8.68 8.08
CA ILE A 40 13.16 -8.50 8.58
C ILE A 40 13.23 -7.69 9.87
N TYR A 41 12.37 -6.68 9.97
CA TYR A 41 12.25 -5.80 11.12
C TYR A 41 10.81 -5.84 11.66
N ASN A 42 10.68 -5.71 12.98
CA ASN A 42 9.44 -5.27 13.61
C ASN A 42 9.21 -3.79 13.26
N THR A 43 7.98 -3.41 12.92
CA THR A 43 7.67 -2.03 12.52
C THR A 43 7.75 -1.06 13.69
N ASP A 44 7.07 -1.38 14.79
CA ASP A 44 6.98 -0.55 15.99
C ASP A 44 6.77 -1.46 17.23
N PRO A 45 7.61 -1.40 18.28
CA PRO A 45 8.90 -0.70 18.31
C PRO A 45 9.88 -1.27 17.27
N LEU A 46 10.61 -0.39 16.57
CA LEU A 46 11.56 -0.79 15.54
C LEU A 46 12.64 -1.73 16.10
N SER A 47 12.74 -2.95 15.56
CA SER A 47 13.81 -3.89 15.92
C SER A 47 14.11 -4.87 14.78
N CYS A 48 15.39 -5.11 14.49
CA CYS A 48 15.79 -6.12 13.52
C CYS A 48 15.56 -7.53 14.12
N LYS A 49 14.78 -8.37 13.44
CA LYS A 49 14.42 -9.72 13.90
C LYS A 49 15.15 -10.82 13.16
N LEU A 50 15.48 -10.60 11.89
CA LEU A 50 16.20 -11.57 11.06
C LEU A 50 17.15 -10.83 10.13
N THR A 51 18.38 -11.33 10.04
CA THR A 51 19.35 -10.97 9.00
C THR A 51 19.77 -12.26 8.31
N LYS A 52 19.33 -12.45 7.08
CA LYS A 52 19.74 -13.59 6.26
C LYS A 52 20.71 -13.13 5.20
N ARG A 53 21.95 -13.61 5.28
CA ARG A 53 22.97 -13.45 4.24
C ARG A 53 23.12 -14.74 3.45
N PHE A 54 23.40 -14.60 2.17
CA PHE A 54 23.72 -15.71 1.29
C PHE A 54 25.19 -15.64 0.91
N GLU A 55 25.89 -16.78 1.04
CA GLU A 55 27.26 -16.87 0.57
C GLU A 55 27.29 -16.78 -0.96
N GLN A 56 28.30 -16.06 -1.44
CA GLN A 56 28.64 -16.05 -2.85
C GLN A 56 29.33 -17.38 -3.16
N GLN A 57 28.78 -18.13 -4.11
CA GLN A 57 29.50 -19.28 -4.65
C GLN A 57 30.55 -18.75 -5.62
N ASP A 58 31.83 -18.96 -5.29
CA ASP A 58 32.98 -18.60 -6.13
C ASP A 58 33.17 -19.56 -7.33
N ASP A 59 32.28 -20.52 -7.50
CA ASP A 59 32.26 -21.37 -8.68
C ASP A 59 31.89 -20.55 -9.92
N SER A 60 32.94 -20.17 -10.66
CA SER A 60 32.95 -19.60 -12.01
C SER A 60 32.02 -20.29 -13.03
N ARG A 61 31.43 -21.44 -12.68
CA ARG A 61 30.49 -22.21 -13.50
C ARG A 61 29.01 -21.98 -13.16
N SER A 62 28.65 -21.58 -11.94
CA SER A 62 27.23 -21.36 -11.56
C SER A 62 26.80 -19.90 -11.72
N GLY A 63 27.74 -18.95 -11.62
CA GLY A 63 27.47 -17.51 -11.77
C GLY A 63 26.43 -16.94 -10.80
N ALA A 64 25.95 -17.73 -9.83
CA ALA A 64 24.88 -17.35 -8.93
C ALA A 64 25.42 -16.43 -7.83
N GLY A 65 24.92 -15.20 -7.80
CA GLY A 65 25.31 -14.24 -6.76
C GLY A 65 24.60 -14.46 -5.43
N ALA A 66 24.59 -13.43 -4.59
CA ALA A 66 23.92 -13.44 -3.30
C ALA A 66 22.71 -12.48 -3.24
N GLY A 67 22.54 -11.65 -4.28
CA GLY A 67 21.59 -10.54 -4.30
C GLY A 67 20.14 -10.99 -4.40
N ILE A 68 19.32 -10.40 -3.54
CA ILE A 68 17.87 -10.55 -3.54
C ILE A 68 17.28 -9.21 -3.96
N GLY A 69 16.50 -9.21 -5.04
CA GLY A 69 15.91 -7.99 -5.60
C GLY A 69 14.53 -7.71 -5.04
N TYR A 70 13.83 -8.74 -4.58
CA TYR A 70 12.48 -8.63 -4.07
C TYR A 70 12.28 -9.62 -2.93
N THR A 71 11.65 -9.14 -1.86
CA THR A 71 11.26 -9.96 -0.71
C THR A 71 9.83 -9.61 -0.30
N ARG A 72 9.08 -10.62 0.14
CA ARG A 72 7.77 -10.42 0.77
C ARG A 72 7.46 -11.51 1.78
N MET A 73 7.01 -11.08 2.95
CA MET A 73 6.66 -11.96 4.07
C MET A 73 5.28 -12.59 3.91
N LEU A 74 5.07 -13.75 4.53
CA LEU A 74 3.75 -14.26 4.87
C LEU A 74 3.49 -14.00 6.36
N TYR A 75 2.78 -12.91 6.68
CA TYR A 75 2.52 -12.44 8.04
C TYR A 75 3.81 -12.46 8.88
N ARG A 76 3.77 -13.08 10.06
CA ARG A 76 4.93 -13.35 10.94
C ARG A 76 5.31 -14.84 10.94
N THR A 77 5.04 -15.54 9.83
CA THR A 77 5.48 -16.94 9.67
C THR A 77 6.96 -17.01 9.29
N ASN A 78 7.50 -18.22 9.24
CA ASN A 78 8.83 -18.54 8.74
C ASN A 78 8.95 -18.48 7.21
N TYR A 79 7.87 -18.21 6.48
CA TYR A 79 7.88 -18.19 5.01
C TYR A 79 8.10 -16.79 4.44
N THR A 80 9.06 -16.69 3.52
CA THR A 80 9.38 -15.45 2.78
C THR A 80 9.50 -15.75 1.29
N ALA A 81 8.79 -14.99 0.45
CA ALA A 81 8.97 -15.02 -0.99
C ALA A 81 10.23 -14.22 -1.37
N LEU A 82 11.09 -14.81 -2.21
CA LEU A 82 12.32 -14.23 -2.71
C LEU A 82 12.37 -14.27 -4.24
N VAL A 83 12.83 -13.19 -4.85
CA VAL A 83 13.26 -13.13 -6.25
C VAL A 83 14.66 -12.53 -6.28
N GLY A 84 15.56 -13.09 -7.09
CA GLY A 84 16.92 -12.56 -7.22
C GLY A 84 16.92 -11.13 -7.77
N GLY A 85 18.00 -10.40 -7.51
CA GLY A 85 18.21 -9.07 -8.07
C GLY A 85 19.49 -8.43 -7.54
N GLY A 86 19.66 -7.12 -7.79
CA GLY A 86 20.92 -6.44 -7.50
C GLY A 86 21.95 -6.68 -8.61
N LYS A 87 23.21 -6.35 -8.33
CA LYS A 87 24.33 -6.48 -9.28
C LYS A 87 24.65 -7.93 -9.60
N ARG A 88 24.52 -8.80 -8.60
CA ARG A 88 24.79 -10.24 -8.70
C ARG A 88 23.63 -11.02 -8.08
N PRO A 89 22.56 -11.29 -8.85
CA PRO A 89 21.37 -11.94 -8.33
C PRO A 89 21.65 -13.40 -7.97
N ARG A 90 21.09 -13.86 -6.84
CA ARG A 90 21.16 -15.27 -6.43
C ARG A 90 20.31 -16.19 -7.29
N TYR A 91 19.16 -15.69 -7.71
CA TYR A 91 18.20 -16.43 -8.52
C TYR A 91 17.92 -15.66 -9.82
N PRO A 92 17.59 -16.36 -10.92
CA PRO A 92 17.05 -15.71 -12.11
C PRO A 92 15.80 -14.88 -11.79
N LEU A 93 15.60 -13.76 -12.47
CA LEU A 93 14.48 -12.83 -12.22
C LEU A 93 13.10 -13.46 -12.49
N ASN A 94 13.05 -14.53 -13.27
CA ASN A 94 11.85 -15.31 -13.59
C ASN A 94 11.65 -16.53 -12.68
N LYS A 95 12.40 -16.63 -11.58
CA LYS A 95 12.27 -17.70 -10.58
C LYS A 95 11.80 -17.11 -9.25
N LEU A 96 10.64 -17.55 -8.77
CA LEU A 96 10.14 -17.25 -7.43
C LEU A 96 10.49 -18.39 -6.48
N ILE A 97 11.09 -18.05 -5.35
CA ILE A 97 11.43 -18.97 -4.27
C ILE A 97 10.57 -18.63 -3.06
N ILE A 98 9.89 -19.62 -2.47
CA ILE A 98 9.37 -19.50 -1.10
C ILE A 98 10.40 -20.13 -0.17
N TRP A 99 11.12 -19.28 0.55
CA TRP A 99 12.11 -19.66 1.54
C TRP A 99 11.41 -20.01 2.86
N ASP A 100 11.80 -21.14 3.44
CA ASP A 100 11.48 -21.52 4.80
C ASP A 100 12.68 -21.20 5.69
N ASP A 101 12.54 -20.20 6.55
CA ASP A 101 13.61 -19.78 7.45
C ASP A 101 13.79 -20.72 8.66
N LEU A 102 12.74 -21.45 9.06
CA LEU A 102 12.90 -22.42 10.14
C LEU A 102 13.70 -23.63 9.66
N GLN A 103 13.43 -24.10 8.44
CA GLN A 103 14.10 -25.25 7.82
C GLN A 103 15.33 -24.87 7.00
N GLN A 104 15.61 -23.57 6.85
CA GLN A 104 16.72 -23.02 6.06
C GLN A 104 16.79 -23.59 4.63
N ARG A 105 15.65 -23.68 3.94
CA ARG A 105 15.57 -24.26 2.58
C ARG A 105 14.59 -23.57 1.64
N GLU A 106 14.76 -23.82 0.34
CA GLU A 106 13.79 -23.47 -0.71
C GLU A 106 12.59 -24.43 -0.64
N SER A 107 11.50 -24.02 0.02
CA SER A 107 10.32 -24.87 0.23
C SER A 107 9.48 -25.02 -1.04
N ILE A 108 9.25 -23.92 -1.76
CA ILE A 108 8.50 -23.92 -3.03
C ILE A 108 9.31 -23.15 -4.07
N VAL A 109 9.34 -23.68 -5.30
CA VAL A 109 10.02 -23.05 -6.44
C VAL A 109 9.05 -22.95 -7.61
N LEU A 110 8.77 -21.72 -8.06
CA LEU A 110 7.98 -21.45 -9.26
C LEU A 110 8.86 -20.81 -10.33
N LYS A 111 8.76 -21.32 -11.56
CA LYS A 111 9.52 -20.84 -12.72
C LYS A 111 8.56 -20.27 -13.75
N PHE A 112 8.88 -19.10 -14.27
CA PHE A 112 8.05 -18.38 -15.22
C PHE A 112 8.83 -18.08 -16.51
N MET A 113 8.09 -17.74 -17.57
CA MET A 113 8.69 -17.28 -18.84
C MET A 113 9.00 -15.78 -18.85
N SER A 114 8.53 -15.04 -17.83
CA SER A 114 8.73 -13.60 -17.66
C SER A 114 9.31 -13.30 -16.27
N PRO A 115 10.06 -12.20 -16.10
CA PRO A 115 10.47 -11.74 -14.78
C PRO A 115 9.30 -11.55 -13.83
N VAL A 116 9.49 -11.91 -12.56
CA VAL A 116 8.56 -11.68 -11.45
C VAL A 116 8.75 -10.26 -10.95
N LYS A 117 7.69 -9.45 -10.97
CA LYS A 117 7.70 -8.03 -10.56
C LYS A 117 7.20 -7.84 -9.13
N GLN A 118 6.17 -8.58 -8.76
CA GLN A 118 5.52 -8.49 -7.46
C GLN A 118 4.96 -9.85 -7.07
N VAL A 119 4.95 -10.15 -5.77
CA VAL A 119 4.39 -11.38 -5.23
C VAL A 119 3.41 -10.99 -4.15
N PHE A 120 2.34 -11.76 -3.95
CA PHE A 120 1.51 -11.70 -2.76
C PHE A 120 1.34 -13.10 -2.19
N LEU A 121 1.48 -13.20 -0.87
CA LEU A 121 1.30 -14.43 -0.14
C LEU A 121 0.10 -14.33 0.77
N SER A 122 -0.64 -15.42 0.84
CA SER A 122 -1.58 -15.72 1.91
C SER A 122 -1.36 -17.17 2.34
N ARG A 123 -2.08 -17.63 3.37
CA ARG A 123 -1.98 -19.00 3.85
C ARG A 123 -2.49 -20.05 2.83
N ILE A 124 -3.19 -19.60 1.78
CA ILE A 124 -3.82 -20.47 0.79
C ILE A 124 -3.47 -20.12 -0.66
N HIS A 125 -2.95 -18.90 -0.93
CA HIS A 125 -2.65 -18.42 -2.28
C HIS A 125 -1.24 -17.84 -2.40
N ILE A 126 -0.60 -18.12 -3.54
CA ILE A 126 0.58 -17.43 -4.06
C ILE A 126 0.14 -16.70 -5.32
N VAL A 127 0.14 -15.37 -5.29
CA VAL A 127 -0.16 -14.52 -6.46
C VAL A 127 1.16 -13.98 -7.00
N SER A 128 1.53 -14.36 -8.22
CA SER A 128 2.76 -13.92 -8.88
C SER A 128 2.41 -12.96 -10.01
N VAL A 129 2.87 -11.72 -9.88
CA VAL A 129 2.73 -10.68 -10.90
C VAL A 129 3.98 -10.68 -11.75
N LEU A 130 3.82 -11.02 -13.02
CA LEU A 130 4.86 -11.02 -14.05
C LEU A 130 4.86 -9.67 -14.78
N ASP A 131 5.60 -9.56 -15.89
CA ASP A 131 5.67 -8.30 -16.64
C ASP A 131 4.30 -7.91 -17.20
N SER A 132 3.59 -8.84 -17.85
CA SER A 132 2.29 -8.60 -18.51
C SER A 132 1.16 -9.54 -18.06
N SER A 133 1.36 -10.31 -16.99
CA SER A 133 0.33 -11.23 -16.50
C SER A 133 0.38 -11.48 -15.01
N ILE A 134 -0.72 -11.98 -14.45
CA ILE A 134 -0.83 -12.43 -13.07
C ILE A 134 -1.15 -13.92 -13.07
N GLU A 135 -0.36 -14.70 -12.32
CA GLU A 135 -0.56 -16.12 -12.14
C GLU A 135 -0.86 -16.44 -10.67
N VAL A 136 -1.89 -17.23 -10.43
CA VAL A 136 -2.41 -17.54 -9.09
C VAL A 136 -2.28 -19.03 -8.81
N PHE A 137 -1.61 -19.38 -7.72
CA PHE A 137 -1.37 -20.77 -7.29
C PHE A 137 -1.85 -21.01 -5.86
N GLN A 138 -2.11 -22.27 -5.53
CA GLN A 138 -2.32 -22.71 -4.15
C GLN A 138 -1.01 -22.66 -3.34
N PHE A 139 -1.07 -22.19 -2.10
CA PHE A 139 0.07 -22.24 -1.16
C PHE A 139 0.16 -23.64 -0.54
N GLN A 140 0.85 -24.56 -1.20
CA GLN A 140 1.08 -25.93 -0.74
C GLN A 140 2.39 -26.49 -1.33
N PRO A 141 2.94 -27.62 -0.84
CA PRO A 141 4.22 -28.15 -1.30
C PRO A 141 4.33 -28.36 -2.82
N ASN A 142 3.21 -28.76 -3.46
CA ASN A 142 3.07 -28.85 -4.91
C ASN A 142 2.03 -27.83 -5.39
N PRO A 143 2.41 -26.56 -5.64
CA PRO A 143 1.47 -25.50 -6.00
C PRO A 143 0.74 -25.82 -7.31
N LYS A 144 -0.59 -25.84 -7.26
CA LYS A 144 -1.43 -25.95 -8.46
C LYS A 144 -1.95 -24.58 -8.83
N ARG A 145 -1.95 -24.27 -10.13
CA ARG A 145 -2.55 -23.04 -10.67
C ARG A 145 -4.07 -23.09 -10.49
N ILE A 146 -4.67 -22.01 -10.02
CA ILE A 146 -6.10 -21.96 -9.66
C ILE A 146 -6.96 -21.52 -10.85
N CYS A 147 -6.51 -20.51 -11.58
CA CYS A 147 -7.24 -19.91 -12.70
C CYS A 147 -6.30 -19.68 -13.91
N PRO A 148 -6.82 -19.34 -15.09
CA PRO A 148 -5.99 -18.94 -16.21
C PRO A 148 -5.14 -17.71 -15.85
N SER A 149 -4.07 -17.48 -16.61
CA SER A 149 -3.25 -16.28 -16.47
C SER A 149 -4.10 -15.04 -16.74
N LEU A 150 -4.06 -14.04 -15.85
CA LEU A 150 -4.80 -12.79 -16.00
C LEU A 150 -3.89 -11.77 -16.70
N GLU A 151 -4.30 -11.25 -17.85
CA GLU A 151 -3.52 -10.26 -18.60
C GLU A 151 -3.55 -8.89 -17.92
N ILE A 152 -2.38 -8.24 -17.85
CA ILE A 152 -2.22 -6.87 -17.37
C ILE A 152 -1.29 -6.08 -18.29
N PHE A 153 -1.39 -4.75 -18.26
CA PHE A 153 -0.38 -3.91 -18.88
C PHE A 153 0.98 -4.04 -18.16
N PRO A 154 2.09 -3.94 -18.89
CA PRO A 154 3.42 -3.90 -18.31
C PRO A 154 3.55 -2.88 -17.18
N ASN A 155 4.04 -3.33 -16.02
CA ASN A 155 4.20 -2.51 -14.81
C ASN A 155 2.88 -1.92 -14.25
N GLY A 156 1.73 -2.51 -14.59
CA GLY A 156 0.44 -2.15 -14.00
C GLY A 156 0.41 -2.41 -12.49
N PRO A 157 -0.13 -1.50 -11.66
CA PRO A 157 -0.17 -1.70 -10.22
C PRO A 157 -1.17 -2.81 -9.87
N VAL A 158 -0.74 -3.78 -9.06
CA VAL A 158 -1.60 -4.87 -8.57
C VAL A 158 -1.65 -4.78 -7.05
N ASP A 159 -2.78 -5.15 -6.45
CA ASP A 159 -2.87 -5.40 -5.02
C ASP A 159 -3.75 -6.61 -4.73
N PHE A 160 -3.41 -7.33 -3.65
CA PHE A 160 -4.12 -8.52 -3.21
C PHE A 160 -4.22 -8.55 -1.70
N VAL A 161 -5.43 -8.76 -1.20
CA VAL A 161 -5.71 -8.90 0.23
C VAL A 161 -6.57 -10.12 0.48
N VAL A 162 -6.44 -10.67 1.68
CA VAL A 162 -7.28 -11.77 2.15
C VAL A 162 -7.97 -11.32 3.42
N SER A 163 -9.30 -11.45 3.43
CA SER A 163 -10.16 -11.08 4.55
C SER A 163 -10.88 -12.31 5.09
N GLN A 164 -11.02 -12.40 6.41
CA GLN A 164 -11.86 -13.40 7.06
C GLN A 164 -13.28 -12.85 7.17
N LEU A 165 -14.20 -13.33 6.34
CA LEU A 165 -15.59 -12.92 6.43
C LEU A 165 -16.29 -13.75 7.51
N HIS A 166 -16.73 -13.11 8.58
CA HIS A 166 -17.75 -13.69 9.45
C HIS A 166 -19.09 -13.55 8.71
N ARG A 167 -19.49 -14.59 7.96
CA ARG A 167 -20.87 -14.65 7.43
C ARG A 167 -21.83 -14.77 8.61
N LYS A 168 -22.41 -13.64 9.07
CA LYS A 168 -23.70 -13.70 9.74
C LYS A 168 -24.70 -14.10 8.65
N ASN A 169 -25.20 -15.34 8.70
CA ASN A 169 -26.33 -15.72 7.85
C ASN A 169 -27.43 -14.67 8.04
N SER A 170 -27.83 -14.01 6.97
CA SER A 170 -29.09 -13.29 6.93
C SER A 170 -30.18 -14.27 7.33
N GLN A 171 -30.82 -14.02 8.47
CA GLN A 171 -32.00 -14.77 8.93
C GLN A 171 -33.08 -14.68 7.84
N GLU A 172 -33.27 -15.77 7.09
CA GLU A 172 -34.62 -16.13 6.70
C GLU A 172 -35.30 -16.78 7.93
N PRO A 173 -36.59 -16.49 8.20
CA PRO A 173 -37.30 -17.11 9.30
C PRO A 173 -37.64 -18.54 8.90
N THR A 174 -36.83 -19.51 9.31
CA THR A 174 -37.19 -20.93 9.22
C THR A 174 -37.55 -21.44 10.60
N ASP A 175 -38.80 -21.89 10.71
CA ASP A 175 -39.37 -22.52 11.88
C ASP A 175 -38.52 -23.67 12.41
N SER A 176 -38.48 -23.76 13.73
CA SER A 176 -38.01 -24.83 14.60
C SER A 176 -37.52 -26.12 13.93
N THR A 177 -36.20 -26.37 13.95
CA THR A 177 -35.60 -27.63 14.43
C THR A 177 -34.09 -27.43 14.57
N GLY A 178 -33.55 -27.85 15.72
CA GLY A 178 -32.15 -27.65 16.08
C GLY A 178 -31.18 -28.39 15.16
N ALA A 179 -30.42 -27.64 14.37
CA ALA A 179 -29.16 -28.08 13.78
C ALA A 179 -28.17 -26.92 13.89
N SER A 180 -27.05 -27.15 14.59
CA SER A 180 -25.95 -26.21 14.75
C SER A 180 -25.40 -25.80 13.38
N SER A 181 -25.68 -24.57 12.96
CA SER A 181 -25.14 -24.02 11.71
C SER A 181 -23.64 -23.79 11.87
N ASN A 182 -22.82 -24.68 11.30
CA ASN A 182 -21.39 -24.44 11.13
C ASN A 182 -21.20 -23.16 10.29
N SER A 183 -20.83 -22.05 10.94
CA SER A 183 -20.40 -20.85 10.24
C SER A 183 -19.09 -21.17 9.51
N SER A 184 -19.16 -21.53 8.23
CA SER A 184 -17.96 -21.65 7.42
C SER A 184 -17.32 -20.27 7.31
N THR A 185 -16.24 -20.03 8.04
CA THR A 185 -15.39 -18.84 7.92
C THR A 185 -14.71 -18.87 6.55
N GLY A 186 -15.41 -18.34 5.55
CA GLY A 186 -14.89 -18.23 4.19
C GLY A 186 -13.72 -17.24 4.17
N ILE A 187 -12.54 -17.73 3.81
CA ILE A 187 -11.39 -16.87 3.52
C ILE A 187 -11.62 -16.28 2.12
N ASN A 188 -11.85 -14.96 2.04
CA ASN A 188 -12.08 -14.28 0.77
C ASN A 188 -10.81 -13.58 0.31
N GLY A 189 -10.27 -14.00 -0.84
CA GLY A 189 -9.20 -13.29 -1.53
C GLY A 189 -9.77 -12.26 -2.50
N MET A 190 -9.29 -11.03 -2.42
CA MET A 190 -9.66 -9.95 -3.34
C MET A 190 -8.41 -9.48 -4.09
N LEU A 191 -8.47 -9.49 -5.42
CA LEU A 191 -7.39 -9.05 -6.30
C LEU A 191 -7.83 -7.83 -7.10
N ALA A 192 -7.04 -6.77 -7.08
CA ALA A 192 -7.29 -5.55 -7.86
C ALA A 192 -6.12 -5.31 -8.83
N PHE A 193 -6.43 -5.04 -10.09
CA PHE A 193 -5.44 -4.81 -11.14
C PHE A 193 -6.01 -3.96 -12.28
N PRO A 194 -5.21 -3.18 -13.03
CA PRO A 194 -5.70 -2.44 -14.18
C PRO A 194 -6.11 -3.38 -15.32
N SER A 195 -7.11 -2.97 -16.09
CA SER A 195 -7.48 -3.67 -17.32
C SER A 195 -6.35 -3.59 -18.34
N ALA A 196 -6.01 -4.70 -19.01
CA ALA A 196 -5.08 -4.72 -20.14
C ALA A 196 -5.66 -4.13 -21.43
N ARG A 197 -6.97 -3.86 -21.49
CA ARG A 197 -7.67 -3.42 -22.72
C ARG A 197 -8.16 -1.98 -22.66
N SER A 198 -8.39 -1.45 -21.46
CA SER A 198 -8.90 -0.10 -21.29
C SER A 198 -8.12 0.66 -20.24
N ILE A 199 -7.56 1.80 -20.66
CA ILE A 199 -6.91 2.73 -19.74
C ILE A 199 -7.91 3.23 -18.68
N GLY A 200 -7.40 3.48 -17.48
CA GLY A 200 -8.20 4.03 -16.38
C GLY A 200 -9.28 3.10 -15.82
N GLN A 201 -9.37 1.85 -16.31
CA GLN A 201 -10.24 0.82 -15.74
C GLN A 201 -9.46 -0.09 -14.78
N VAL A 202 -10.13 -0.51 -13.73
CA VAL A 202 -9.63 -1.46 -12.72
C VAL A 202 -10.54 -2.68 -12.71
N HIS A 203 -9.95 -3.85 -12.77
CA HIS A 203 -10.57 -5.15 -12.58
C HIS A 203 -10.47 -5.55 -11.11
N ILE A 204 -11.58 -6.04 -10.56
CA ILE A 204 -11.68 -6.55 -9.18
C ILE A 204 -12.13 -8.00 -9.26
N ALA A 205 -11.26 -8.92 -8.83
CA ALA A 205 -11.49 -10.34 -8.91
C ALA A 205 -11.67 -10.95 -7.50
N ASP A 206 -12.79 -11.65 -7.31
CA ASP A 206 -13.21 -12.23 -6.03
C ASP A 206 -12.99 -13.75 -6.03
N PHE A 207 -12.02 -14.20 -5.24
CA PHE A 207 -11.60 -15.60 -5.18
C PHE A 207 -12.62 -16.48 -4.42
N SER A 208 -13.54 -15.87 -3.67
CA SER A 208 -14.61 -16.63 -2.99
C SER A 208 -15.67 -17.18 -3.95
N ARG A 209 -15.68 -16.68 -5.20
CA ARG A 209 -16.65 -17.01 -6.24
C ARG A 209 -16.04 -17.84 -7.36
N LEU A 210 -14.92 -18.50 -7.13
CA LEU A 210 -14.30 -19.40 -8.11
C LEU A 210 -15.35 -20.41 -8.60
N LYS A 211 -15.67 -20.36 -9.90
CA LYS A 211 -16.64 -21.26 -10.51
C LYS A 211 -15.92 -22.46 -11.09
N HIS A 212 -16.45 -23.65 -10.82
CA HIS A 212 -16.06 -24.83 -11.57
C HIS A 212 -16.57 -24.72 -13.01
N ASN A 213 -15.74 -25.15 -13.95
CA ASN A 213 -16.14 -25.26 -15.32
C ASN A 213 -16.80 -26.64 -15.52
N ASP A 214 -18.13 -26.67 -15.64
CA ASP A 214 -18.89 -27.92 -15.79
C ASP A 214 -18.50 -28.71 -17.06
N GLN A 215 -17.94 -28.04 -18.06
CA GLN A 215 -17.46 -28.67 -19.29
C GLN A 215 -16.03 -29.23 -19.19
N ASN A 216 -15.28 -28.87 -18.14
CA ASN A 216 -13.94 -29.38 -17.90
C ASN A 216 -13.66 -29.45 -16.38
N PRO A 217 -14.11 -30.51 -15.68
CA PRO A 217 -13.99 -30.63 -14.23
C PRO A 217 -12.52 -30.69 -13.74
N GLU A 218 -11.58 -31.09 -14.59
CA GLU A 218 -10.14 -31.06 -14.31
C GLU A 218 -9.46 -29.75 -14.76
N GLY A 219 -10.15 -28.92 -15.55
CA GLY A 219 -9.56 -27.81 -16.27
C GLY A 219 -10.10 -26.46 -15.88
N THR A 220 -9.37 -25.82 -14.97
CA THR A 220 -9.30 -24.36 -14.79
C THR A 220 -10.57 -23.66 -14.30
N GLN A 221 -10.52 -23.10 -13.08
CA GLN A 221 -11.63 -22.31 -12.54
C GLN A 221 -11.66 -20.92 -13.18
N LEU A 222 -12.86 -20.46 -13.55
CA LEU A 222 -13.05 -19.08 -13.99
C LEU A 222 -13.11 -18.17 -12.76
N LEU A 223 -12.39 -17.05 -12.82
CA LEU A 223 -12.33 -16.08 -11.75
C LEU A 223 -13.26 -14.89 -12.04
N PRO A 224 -14.40 -14.77 -11.33
CA PRO A 224 -15.33 -13.66 -11.57
C PRO A 224 -14.65 -12.32 -11.31
N THR A 225 -14.74 -11.43 -12.29
CA THR A 225 -14.07 -10.13 -12.28
C THR A 225 -15.08 -9.03 -12.58
N SER A 226 -15.22 -8.06 -11.68
CA SER A 226 -15.99 -6.83 -11.91
C SER A 226 -15.09 -5.72 -12.44
N ILE A 227 -15.68 -4.75 -13.14
CA ILE A 227 -14.95 -3.68 -13.82
C ILE A 227 -15.36 -2.33 -13.23
N ILE A 228 -14.38 -1.53 -12.83
CA ILE A 228 -14.54 -0.17 -12.32
C ILE A 228 -13.90 0.81 -13.32
N LYS A 229 -14.70 1.73 -13.86
CA LYS A 229 -14.21 2.85 -14.69
C LYS A 229 -13.71 3.99 -13.80
N ALA A 230 -12.50 3.81 -13.26
CA ALA A 230 -12.00 4.67 -12.18
C ALA A 230 -11.48 6.03 -12.64
N HIS A 231 -10.80 6.09 -13.79
CA HIS A 231 -10.15 7.32 -14.30
C HIS A 231 -10.26 7.42 -15.82
N LYS A 232 -10.05 8.62 -16.38
CA LYS A 232 -9.97 8.84 -17.84
C LYS A 232 -8.56 8.58 -18.41
N THR A 233 -7.56 8.58 -17.54
CA THR A 233 -6.14 8.38 -17.88
C THR A 233 -5.62 7.11 -17.19
N PRO A 234 -4.47 6.55 -17.62
CA PRO A 234 -3.94 5.31 -17.08
C PRO A 234 -3.84 5.31 -15.55
N ILE A 235 -4.16 4.16 -14.94
CA ILE A 235 -4.03 3.95 -13.49
C ILE A 235 -2.55 3.97 -13.13
N ARG A 236 -2.18 4.83 -12.19
CA ARG A 236 -0.81 4.93 -11.70
C ARG A 236 -0.57 4.00 -10.52
N PHE A 237 -1.52 3.97 -9.59
CA PHE A 237 -1.41 3.20 -8.37
C PHE A 237 -2.81 2.82 -7.87
N LEU A 238 -2.91 1.66 -7.22
CA LEU A 238 -4.12 1.22 -6.54
C LEU A 238 -3.75 0.49 -5.24
N ARG A 239 -4.68 0.45 -4.29
CA ARG A 239 -4.51 -0.25 -3.01
C ARG A 239 -5.86 -0.75 -2.53
N LEU A 240 -5.92 -1.98 -2.03
CA LEU A 240 -7.09 -2.51 -1.33
C LEU A 240 -6.98 -2.19 0.17
N ASN A 241 -8.10 -1.99 0.85
CA ASN A 241 -8.09 -1.98 2.31
C ASN A 241 -7.93 -3.40 2.86
N HIS A 242 -7.56 -3.54 4.14
CA HIS A 242 -7.32 -4.86 4.75
C HIS A 242 -8.54 -5.80 4.70
N GLN A 243 -9.75 -5.24 4.72
CA GLN A 243 -11.01 -5.98 4.67
C GLN A 243 -11.38 -6.41 3.23
N GLY A 244 -10.72 -5.87 2.20
CA GLY A 244 -11.02 -6.13 0.78
C GLY A 244 -12.34 -5.55 0.30
N THR A 245 -12.96 -4.64 1.06
CA THR A 245 -14.26 -4.01 0.75
C THR A 245 -14.11 -2.71 -0.06
N MET A 246 -12.92 -2.12 -0.06
CA MET A 246 -12.64 -0.85 -0.75
C MET A 246 -11.34 -0.92 -1.55
N VAL A 247 -11.33 -0.21 -2.68
CA VAL A 247 -10.13 0.00 -3.49
C VAL A 247 -9.89 1.51 -3.67
N ALA A 248 -8.72 1.99 -3.24
CA ALA A 248 -8.22 3.31 -3.56
C ALA A 248 -7.48 3.28 -4.89
N THR A 249 -7.66 4.31 -5.72
CA THR A 249 -7.05 4.42 -7.05
C THR A 249 -6.60 5.85 -7.33
N CYS A 250 -5.50 5.98 -8.06
CA CYS A 250 -5.10 7.23 -8.69
C CYS A 250 -4.62 7.00 -10.12
N SER A 251 -4.73 8.02 -10.96
CA SER A 251 -4.19 7.99 -12.31
C SER A 251 -2.81 8.63 -12.39
N ILE A 252 -2.18 8.58 -13.57
CA ILE A 252 -0.91 9.27 -13.86
C ILE A 252 -0.95 10.80 -13.66
N GLN A 253 -2.16 11.37 -13.51
CA GLN A 253 -2.31 12.77 -13.12
C GLN A 253 -2.06 12.97 -11.62
N GLY A 254 -2.41 12.00 -10.76
CA GLY A 254 -2.15 12.07 -9.31
C GLY A 254 -2.73 13.29 -8.59
N THR A 255 -3.67 14.00 -9.19
CA THR A 255 -4.38 15.14 -8.58
C THR A 255 -5.55 14.68 -7.72
N LEU A 256 -6.17 13.56 -8.10
CA LEU A 256 -7.34 12.98 -7.46
C LEU A 256 -7.06 11.54 -7.01
N ILE A 257 -7.54 11.21 -5.83
CA ILE A 257 -7.60 9.86 -5.28
C ILE A 257 -9.07 9.47 -5.19
N ARG A 258 -9.45 8.32 -5.74
CA ARG A 258 -10.83 7.81 -5.69
C ARG A 258 -10.89 6.50 -4.95
N ILE A 259 -11.90 6.34 -4.10
CA ILE A 259 -12.19 5.12 -3.36
C ILE A 259 -13.49 4.54 -3.88
N PHE A 260 -13.45 3.26 -4.27
CA PHE A 260 -14.61 2.53 -4.77
C PHE A 260 -14.91 1.34 -3.87
N SER A 261 -16.18 0.94 -3.83
CA SER A 261 -16.60 -0.34 -3.26
C SER A 261 -16.18 -1.48 -4.17
N THR A 262 -15.55 -2.51 -3.63
CA THR A 262 -15.19 -3.72 -4.39
C THR A 262 -16.39 -4.62 -4.66
N HIS A 263 -17.47 -4.46 -3.89
CA HIS A 263 -18.66 -5.30 -3.98
C HIS A 263 -19.50 -4.98 -5.22
N ASN A 264 -19.75 -3.70 -5.48
CA ASN A 264 -20.63 -3.23 -6.55
C ASN A 264 -19.96 -2.22 -7.51
N GLY A 265 -18.71 -1.83 -7.25
CA GLY A 265 -17.96 -0.88 -8.07
C GLY A 265 -18.37 0.59 -7.92
N SER A 266 -19.24 0.93 -6.96
CA SER A 266 -19.69 2.32 -6.76
C SER A 266 -18.58 3.21 -6.21
N LEU A 267 -18.52 4.47 -6.66
CA LEU A 267 -17.63 5.49 -6.09
C LEU A 267 -18.11 5.84 -4.68
N ILE A 268 -17.25 5.62 -3.67
CA ILE A 268 -17.50 5.99 -2.28
C ILE A 268 -17.00 7.41 -2.02
N LYS A 269 -15.75 7.70 -2.41
CA LYS A 269 -15.12 9.01 -2.20
C LYS A 269 -14.23 9.45 -3.34
N GLU A 270 -14.19 10.75 -3.55
CA GLU A 270 -13.18 11.43 -4.36
C GLU A 270 -12.49 12.50 -3.51
N PHE A 271 -11.17 12.35 -3.37
CA PHE A 271 -10.31 13.28 -2.66
C PHE A 271 -9.39 14.00 -3.63
N ARG A 272 -9.11 15.27 -3.33
CA ARG A 272 -8.10 16.06 -4.02
C ARG A 272 -6.80 16.03 -3.22
N ARG A 273 -5.75 15.50 -3.84
CA ARG A 273 -4.39 15.51 -3.30
C ARG A 273 -3.73 16.89 -3.51
N GLY A 274 -3.94 17.49 -4.67
CA GLY A 274 -3.33 18.76 -5.05
C GLY A 274 -3.89 19.32 -6.36
N LEU A 275 -3.51 20.56 -6.68
CA LEU A 275 -3.77 21.17 -7.99
C LEU A 275 -2.81 20.61 -9.05
N ASP A 276 -1.54 20.48 -8.68
CA ASP A 276 -0.50 20.01 -9.59
C ASP A 276 -0.49 18.49 -9.72
N ARG A 277 -0.12 18.05 -10.93
CA ARG A 277 0.21 16.66 -11.22
C ARG A 277 1.30 16.17 -10.27
N ALA A 278 1.13 14.95 -9.77
CA ALA A 278 2.09 14.30 -8.87
C ALA A 278 2.23 12.81 -9.19
N ASP A 279 3.46 12.29 -9.08
CA ASP A 279 3.71 10.86 -9.13
C ASP A 279 3.44 10.25 -7.75
N VAL A 280 2.22 9.76 -7.55
CA VAL A 280 1.85 8.98 -6.35
C VAL A 280 2.47 7.59 -6.46
N TYR A 281 3.30 7.23 -5.48
CA TYR A 281 4.08 5.98 -5.52
C TYR A 281 3.79 5.02 -4.36
N ASP A 282 3.00 5.43 -3.36
CA ASP A 282 2.49 4.52 -2.34
C ASP A 282 1.20 5.06 -1.70
N MET A 283 0.33 4.14 -1.30
CA MET A 283 -0.88 4.40 -0.52
C MET A 283 -1.05 3.27 0.51
N ALA A 284 -1.54 3.58 1.70
CA ALA A 284 -1.88 2.58 2.70
C ALA A 284 -3.15 2.98 3.46
N PHE A 285 -4.12 2.06 3.52
CA PHE A 285 -5.26 2.19 4.41
C PHE A 285 -4.84 1.94 5.84
N SER A 286 -5.46 2.63 6.78
CA SER A 286 -5.34 2.30 8.20
C SER A 286 -5.96 0.91 8.49
N PRO A 287 -5.62 0.25 9.61
CA PRO A 287 -6.07 -1.12 9.91
C PRO A 287 -7.59 -1.34 9.82
N LYS A 288 -8.39 -0.39 10.32
CA LYS A 288 -9.86 -0.39 10.27
C LYS A 288 -10.41 0.18 8.95
N GLY A 289 -9.56 0.73 8.10
CA GLY A 289 -9.90 1.32 6.81
C GLY A 289 -10.58 2.70 6.90
N THR A 290 -10.49 3.37 8.06
CA THR A 290 -11.10 4.70 8.26
C THR A 290 -10.21 5.84 7.77
N ARG A 291 -8.94 5.57 7.47
CA ARG A 291 -8.01 6.57 6.95
C ARG A 291 -7.21 6.02 5.77
N LEU A 292 -6.75 6.91 4.90
CA LEU A 292 -5.86 6.60 3.79
C LEU A 292 -4.67 7.55 3.79
N ALA A 293 -3.48 6.98 3.95
CA ALA A 293 -2.21 7.69 3.81
C ALA A 293 -1.72 7.62 2.35
N VAL A 294 -1.21 8.72 1.82
CA VAL A 294 -0.75 8.86 0.43
C VAL A 294 0.56 9.65 0.38
N VAL A 295 1.56 9.11 -0.31
CA VAL A 295 2.84 9.80 -0.59
C VAL A 295 3.07 9.97 -2.09
N SER A 296 3.75 11.07 -2.44
CA SER A 296 4.06 11.41 -3.83
C SER A 296 5.43 12.07 -3.99
N ASP A 297 5.89 12.19 -5.24
CA ASP A 297 7.11 12.89 -5.63
C ASP A 297 7.17 14.37 -5.21
N LYS A 298 6.03 14.98 -4.84
CA LYS A 298 5.95 16.30 -4.21
C LYS A 298 6.53 16.33 -2.79
N ARG A 299 7.02 15.19 -2.29
CA ARG A 299 7.57 15.01 -0.94
C ARG A 299 6.57 15.42 0.13
N THR A 300 5.31 15.05 -0.06
CA THR A 300 4.25 15.28 0.92
C THR A 300 3.60 13.96 1.28
N LEU A 301 3.35 13.78 2.58
CA LEU A 301 2.45 12.76 3.11
C LEU A 301 1.10 13.43 3.35
N HIS A 302 0.04 12.86 2.80
CA HIS A 302 -1.35 13.28 3.01
C HIS A 302 -2.12 12.16 3.70
N VAL A 303 -2.97 12.51 4.66
CA VAL A 303 -3.92 11.57 5.29
C VAL A 303 -5.34 12.04 5.04
N PHE A 304 -6.17 11.16 4.47
CA PHE A 304 -7.58 11.40 4.21
C PHE A 304 -8.43 10.56 5.17
N GLN A 305 -9.41 11.19 5.81
CA GLN A 305 -10.41 10.48 6.63
C GLN A 305 -11.50 9.91 5.71
N ILE A 306 -11.93 8.69 5.97
CA ILE A 306 -12.98 7.95 5.29
C ILE A 306 -14.06 7.64 6.34
N SER A 307 -15.23 8.28 6.22
CA SER A 307 -16.33 8.03 7.17
C SER A 307 -17.03 6.73 6.81
N LEU A 308 -17.04 5.75 7.72
CA LEU A 308 -17.70 4.45 7.50
C LEU A 308 -19.23 4.55 7.42
N LYS A 309 -19.83 5.64 7.95
CA LYS A 309 -21.27 5.91 7.83
C LYS A 309 -21.71 6.10 6.37
N GLU A 310 -20.83 6.60 5.52
CA GLU A 310 -21.13 6.90 4.11
C GLU A 310 -21.01 5.69 3.18
N VAL A 311 -20.26 4.65 3.60
CA VAL A 311 -20.11 3.40 2.84
C VAL A 311 -21.48 2.70 2.66
N HIS A 312 -22.40 2.87 3.61
CA HIS A 312 -23.75 2.31 3.58
C HIS A 312 -24.82 3.27 3.02
N ALA A 313 -24.53 4.58 2.91
CA ALA A 313 -25.50 5.60 2.56
C ALA A 313 -25.39 6.12 1.10
N GLY A 314 -24.35 5.71 0.36
CA GLY A 314 -24.14 6.14 -1.03
C GLY A 314 -23.54 7.55 -1.18
N PRO A 315 -23.20 7.97 -2.41
CA PRO A 315 -22.52 9.25 -2.66
C PRO A 315 -23.49 10.44 -2.45
N GLY A 316 -23.23 11.28 -1.46
CA GLY A 316 -23.95 12.55 -1.26
C GLY A 316 -24.41 12.87 0.17
N ALA A 317 -24.23 11.95 1.13
CA ALA A 317 -24.46 12.28 2.54
C ALA A 317 -23.44 13.35 2.99
N ASN A 318 -23.93 14.54 3.37
CA ASN A 318 -23.09 15.57 3.98
C ASN A 318 -22.78 15.15 5.41
N ASP A 319 -21.53 14.77 5.65
CA ASP A 319 -21.04 14.48 6.99
C ASP A 319 -20.55 15.76 7.67
N GLU A 320 -21.37 16.33 8.55
CA GLU A 320 -20.97 17.45 9.44
C GLU A 320 -19.83 17.04 10.40
N THR A 321 -19.49 15.75 10.52
CA THR A 321 -18.39 15.23 11.34
C THR A 321 -17.10 14.93 10.57
N SER A 322 -17.02 15.28 9.28
CA SER A 322 -15.81 15.01 8.49
C SER A 322 -14.63 15.87 8.93
N LYS A 323 -13.55 15.23 9.40
CA LYS A 323 -12.26 15.88 9.74
C LYS A 323 -11.47 16.39 8.51
N ASN A 324 -11.95 16.15 7.29
CA ASN A 324 -11.27 16.53 6.05
C ASN A 324 -11.41 18.03 5.74
N LYS A 325 -10.37 18.63 5.16
CA LYS A 325 -10.40 20.05 4.78
C LYS A 325 -11.27 20.26 3.55
N LEU A 326 -12.07 21.33 3.57
CA LEU A 326 -12.72 21.90 2.38
C LEU A 326 -11.94 23.12 1.92
N HIS A 327 -12.04 23.48 0.64
CA HIS A 327 -11.37 24.67 0.13
C HIS A 327 -11.92 25.93 0.82
N ALA A 328 -11.05 26.84 1.26
CA ALA A 328 -11.44 28.04 2.01
C ALA A 328 -12.43 28.94 1.26
N LEU A 329 -12.37 28.94 -0.09
CA LEU A 329 -13.24 29.71 -0.97
C LEU A 329 -14.51 28.97 -1.42
N LYS A 330 -14.81 27.77 -0.87
CA LYS A 330 -15.97 26.96 -1.30
C LYS A 330 -17.30 27.73 -1.23
N ASN A 331 -17.47 28.58 -0.24
CA ASN A 331 -18.72 29.35 -0.02
C ASN A 331 -18.61 30.82 -0.46
N VAL A 332 -17.49 31.22 -1.07
CA VAL A 332 -17.23 32.62 -1.47
C VAL A 332 -17.50 32.84 -2.96
N VAL A 333 -17.33 31.80 -3.79
CA VAL A 333 -17.48 31.92 -5.24
C VAL A 333 -18.90 31.49 -5.67
N PRO A 334 -19.65 32.35 -6.38
CA PRO A 334 -20.99 32.02 -6.89
C PRO A 334 -20.98 30.77 -7.78
N SER A 335 -22.01 29.93 -7.64
CA SER A 335 -22.09 28.60 -8.28
C SER A 335 -21.91 28.61 -9.81
N GLY A 336 -22.28 29.70 -10.49
CA GLY A 336 -22.13 29.84 -11.94
C GLY A 336 -20.67 29.99 -12.43
N TRP A 337 -19.76 30.46 -11.57
CA TRP A 337 -18.34 30.69 -11.91
C TRP A 337 -17.40 29.83 -11.09
N LYS A 338 -17.93 28.89 -10.31
CA LYS A 338 -17.19 28.10 -9.33
C LYS A 338 -16.37 26.99 -10.02
N PRO A 339 -15.03 27.04 -9.98
CA PRO A 339 -14.22 25.93 -10.46
C PRO A 339 -14.47 24.66 -9.63
N LYS A 340 -14.54 23.50 -10.29
CA LYS A 340 -14.85 22.20 -9.64
C LYS A 340 -13.95 21.83 -8.46
N TYR A 341 -12.73 22.36 -8.40
CA TYR A 341 -11.81 22.07 -7.30
C TYR A 341 -12.22 22.73 -5.97
N LEU A 342 -13.04 23.78 -6.01
CA LEU A 342 -13.52 24.47 -4.81
C LEU A 342 -14.50 23.59 -4.00
N ASP A 343 -15.17 22.64 -4.65
CA ASP A 343 -16.03 21.65 -3.99
C ASP A 343 -15.32 20.37 -3.58
N SER A 344 -14.03 20.24 -3.92
CA SER A 344 -13.27 19.04 -3.59
C SER A 344 -13.03 18.90 -2.09
N VAL A 345 -13.02 17.64 -1.63
CA VAL A 345 -12.58 17.25 -0.29
C VAL A 345 -11.08 17.01 -0.30
N TRP A 346 -10.35 17.63 0.63
CA TRP A 346 -8.90 17.58 0.74
C TRP A 346 -8.47 16.76 1.96
N SER A 347 -7.18 16.49 2.09
CA SER A 347 -6.64 15.71 3.22
C SER A 347 -6.94 16.37 4.56
N MET A 348 -7.26 15.56 5.57
CA MET A 348 -7.40 15.94 6.98
C MET A 348 -6.13 16.65 7.45
N CYS A 349 -4.98 16.03 7.21
CA CYS A 349 -3.67 16.60 7.51
C CYS A 349 -2.64 16.23 6.44
N SER A 350 -1.58 17.02 6.37
CA SER A 350 -0.47 16.78 5.44
C SER A 350 0.82 17.40 5.95
N VAL A 351 1.96 16.76 5.67
CA VAL A 351 3.29 17.26 6.04
C VAL A 351 4.24 17.15 4.86
N HIS A 352 5.16 18.12 4.73
CA HIS A 352 6.27 18.02 3.79
C HIS A 352 7.39 17.18 4.39
N LEU A 353 7.70 16.06 3.73
CA LEU A 353 8.69 15.10 4.15
C LEU A 353 10.08 15.67 3.95
N LYS A 354 10.82 15.79 5.05
CA LYS A 354 12.21 16.27 5.07
C LYS A 354 13.11 15.09 5.35
N ASN A 355 13.47 14.32 4.32
CA ASN A 355 14.42 13.22 4.50
C ASN A 355 15.72 13.78 5.13
N PRO A 356 16.09 13.37 6.37
CA PRO A 356 17.17 13.97 7.14
C PRO A 356 18.52 13.94 6.43
N THR A 357 18.75 12.94 5.58
CA THR A 357 20.01 12.75 4.85
C THR A 357 20.16 13.64 3.62
N LEU A 358 19.08 14.31 3.16
CA LEU A 358 19.14 15.27 2.04
C LEU A 358 19.79 16.61 2.40
N LYS A 359 20.08 16.88 3.68
CA LYS A 359 20.58 18.18 4.15
C LYS A 359 22.10 18.28 4.33
N ARG A 360 22.85 17.16 4.27
CA ARG A 360 24.31 17.22 4.27
C ARG A 360 24.78 17.48 2.83
N SER A 361 25.53 18.56 2.65
CA SER A 361 25.99 19.16 1.39
C SER A 361 26.02 18.24 0.16
N GLY A 362 25.36 18.68 -0.92
CA GLY A 362 25.40 18.00 -2.23
C GLY A 362 24.44 16.82 -2.28
N VAL A 363 23.19 17.06 -2.69
CA VAL A 363 22.25 15.96 -2.94
C VAL A 363 22.81 15.12 -4.08
N GLU A 364 23.36 13.94 -3.76
CA GLU A 364 23.73 12.98 -4.80
C GLU A 364 22.46 12.68 -5.63
N PRO A 365 22.50 12.81 -6.97
CA PRO A 365 21.33 12.71 -7.85
C PRO A 365 20.50 11.42 -7.63
N GLN A 366 21.17 10.35 -7.20
CA GLN A 366 20.57 9.05 -6.94
C GLN A 366 19.51 9.02 -5.82
N TYR A 367 19.61 9.89 -4.81
CA TYR A 367 18.65 9.96 -3.70
C TYR A 367 17.47 10.90 -3.97
N GLN A 368 17.52 11.72 -5.04
CA GLN A 368 16.39 12.56 -5.45
C GLN A 368 15.14 11.74 -5.81
N GLN A 369 15.34 10.47 -6.19
CA GLN A 369 14.30 9.50 -6.52
C GLN A 369 14.10 8.46 -5.43
N ASP A 370 14.55 8.71 -4.20
CA ASP A 370 14.24 7.79 -3.11
C ASP A 370 12.74 7.79 -2.83
N ARG A 371 12.19 6.59 -2.62
CA ARG A 371 10.76 6.35 -2.43
C ARG A 371 10.60 5.54 -1.16
N CYS A 372 9.75 6.04 -0.27
CA CYS A 372 9.38 5.33 0.94
C CYS A 372 8.20 4.37 0.70
N LYS A 373 8.04 3.43 1.63
CA LYS A 373 6.82 2.65 1.82
C LYS A 373 6.10 3.10 3.08
N ILE A 374 4.77 3.11 3.05
CA ILE A 374 3.90 3.44 4.17
C ILE A 374 3.44 2.15 4.86
N GLY A 375 3.53 2.12 6.18
CA GLY A 375 2.85 1.14 7.04
C GLY A 375 2.14 1.87 8.17
N TRP A 376 1.00 1.35 8.62
CA TRP A 376 0.33 1.86 9.82
C TRP A 376 0.77 1.08 11.05
N CYS A 377 1.04 1.77 12.16
CA CYS A 377 1.25 1.07 13.42
C CYS A 377 -0.08 0.45 13.87
N ARG A 378 0.01 -0.72 14.48
CA ARG A 378 -1.08 -1.32 15.25
C ARG A 378 -0.62 -1.31 16.69
N ASP A 379 -1.39 -0.71 17.57
CA ASP A 379 -1.06 -0.80 18.98
C ASP A 379 -1.25 -2.26 19.43
N SER A 380 -0.24 -2.79 20.11
CA SER A 380 -0.32 -4.09 20.77
C SER A 380 -1.14 -3.87 22.03
N GLY A 381 -2.46 -4.06 21.93
CA GLY A 381 -3.45 -3.75 22.97
C GLY A 381 -3.16 -4.32 24.36
N ASP A 382 -2.26 -3.68 25.09
CA ASP A 382 -1.98 -3.92 26.52
C ASP A 382 -2.29 -2.68 27.37
N HIS A 383 -2.76 -1.60 26.75
CA HIS A 383 -3.29 -0.43 27.44
C HIS A 383 -4.73 -0.22 26.99
N GLY A 384 -5.67 -0.55 27.89
CA GLY A 384 -7.11 -0.38 27.71
C GLY A 384 -7.57 1.08 27.70
N THR A 385 -6.88 1.95 26.96
CA THR A 385 -7.30 3.32 26.75
C THR A 385 -7.96 3.43 25.38
N GLU A 386 -9.19 3.94 25.33
CA GLU A 386 -10.01 4.16 24.13
C GLU A 386 -9.42 5.22 23.16
N PHE A 387 -8.13 5.55 23.25
CA PHE A 387 -7.49 6.50 22.34
C PHE A 387 -7.29 5.85 20.96
N ASP A 388 -7.70 6.58 19.92
CA ASP A 388 -7.82 6.14 18.52
C ASP A 388 -6.61 5.28 18.04
N GLU A 389 -6.84 3.98 17.86
CA GLU A 389 -5.87 2.96 17.42
C GLU A 389 -5.25 3.18 16.01
N GLU A 390 -5.44 4.34 15.38
CA GLU A 390 -5.10 4.64 13.98
C GLU A 390 -4.41 6.01 13.79
N ASP A 391 -3.55 6.39 14.73
CA ASP A 391 -2.89 7.70 14.73
C ASP A 391 -1.41 7.67 14.33
N SER A 392 -0.80 6.48 14.20
CA SER A 392 0.63 6.35 13.92
C SER A 392 0.93 5.75 12.55
N ILE A 393 1.82 6.40 11.80
CA ILE A 393 2.26 6.01 10.45
C ILE A 393 3.77 5.87 10.43
N VAL A 394 4.26 4.79 9.85
CA VAL A 394 5.68 4.56 9.60
C VAL A 394 6.00 4.72 8.12
N LEU A 395 7.09 5.40 7.83
CA LEU A 395 7.70 5.48 6.51
C LEU A 395 9.06 4.79 6.52
N VAL A 396 9.30 3.89 5.56
CA VAL A 396 10.61 3.24 5.36
C VAL A 396 11.16 3.62 3.98
N TRP A 397 12.24 4.39 3.97
CA TRP A 397 12.93 4.89 2.78
C TRP A 397 13.88 3.85 2.21
N ARG A 398 13.67 3.48 0.94
CA ARG A 398 14.38 2.35 0.32
C ARG A 398 15.87 2.59 0.12
N LYS A 399 16.25 3.70 -0.52
CA LYS A 399 17.65 3.94 -0.90
C LYS A 399 18.47 4.46 0.28
N THR A 400 17.92 5.36 1.09
CA THR A 400 18.63 5.90 2.26
C THR A 400 18.59 4.98 3.47
N GLY A 401 17.62 4.05 3.54
CA GLY A 401 17.49 3.14 4.68
C GLY A 401 16.99 3.84 5.94
N ILE A 402 16.19 4.89 5.80
CA ILE A 402 15.66 5.63 6.95
C ILE A 402 14.28 5.08 7.32
N TRP A 403 14.05 4.90 8.61
CA TRP A 403 12.74 4.64 9.21
C TRP A 403 12.28 5.91 9.92
N GLU A 404 11.04 6.34 9.67
CA GLU A 404 10.41 7.51 10.30
C GLU A 404 9.04 7.12 10.85
N LYS A 405 8.68 7.57 12.05
CA LYS A 405 7.35 7.41 12.62
C LYS A 405 6.71 8.78 12.84
N TYR A 406 5.53 8.94 12.26
CA TYR A 406 4.69 10.13 12.40
C TYR A 406 3.46 9.79 13.24
N VAL A 407 3.05 10.73 14.08
CA VAL A 407 1.82 10.65 14.86
C VAL A 407 0.87 11.76 14.39
N ILE A 408 -0.40 11.42 14.26
CA ILE A 408 -1.50 12.32 13.94
C ILE A 408 -1.98 12.92 15.26
N LEU A 409 -1.88 14.24 15.41
CA LEU A 409 -2.27 14.93 16.63
C LEU A 409 -3.37 15.95 16.35
N GLU A 410 -4.25 16.11 17.33
CA GLU A 410 -5.23 17.19 17.38
C GLU A 410 -4.56 18.46 17.90
N LYS A 411 -4.75 19.58 17.20
CA LYS A 411 -4.27 20.89 17.61
C LYS A 411 -5.45 21.77 17.94
N GLU A 412 -5.57 22.12 19.22
CA GLU A 412 -6.48 23.19 19.65
C GLU A 412 -5.92 24.54 19.19
N GLN A 413 -6.74 25.31 18.47
CA GLN A 413 -6.36 26.65 18.07
C GLN A 413 -6.53 27.57 19.29
N GLN A 414 -5.44 27.94 19.95
CA GLN A 414 -5.48 29.06 20.90
C GLN A 414 -5.94 30.30 20.13
N GLN A 415 -7.10 30.86 20.50
CA GLN A 415 -7.50 32.19 20.05
C GLN A 415 -6.44 33.16 20.55
N MET A 416 -5.58 33.66 19.65
CA MET A 416 -4.77 34.84 19.96
C MET A 416 -5.74 36.00 20.10
N TYR A 417 -6.04 36.39 21.34
CA TYR A 417 -6.68 37.66 21.63
C TYR A 417 -5.77 38.75 21.09
N SER A 418 -6.15 39.37 19.98
CA SER A 418 -5.60 40.65 19.58
C SER A 418 -6.02 41.67 20.64
N ALA A 419 -5.09 42.48 21.14
CA ALA A 419 -5.33 43.48 22.18
C ALA A 419 -6.35 44.59 21.78
N GLN A 420 -7.01 44.47 20.63
CA GLN A 420 -8.02 45.40 20.11
C GLN A 420 -9.45 44.82 20.03
N GLU A 421 -9.70 43.56 20.41
CA GLU A 421 -11.07 43.03 20.48
C GLU A 421 -11.69 43.22 21.87
N THR A 422 -12.00 44.47 22.20
CA THR A 422 -12.91 44.79 23.31
C THR A 422 -14.36 44.63 22.83
N LEU A 423 -15.11 43.76 23.52
CA LEU A 423 -16.58 43.61 23.45
C LEU A 423 -17.17 43.25 22.07
N LYS A 424 -17.16 41.96 21.73
CA LYS A 424 -18.26 41.34 20.98
C LYS A 424 -18.77 40.13 21.76
N THR A 425 -20.06 40.17 22.06
CA THR A 425 -20.79 39.12 22.75
C THR A 425 -20.75 37.81 21.97
N ASP A 426 -20.46 36.77 22.73
CA ASP A 426 -20.22 35.40 22.31
C ASP A 426 -21.43 34.83 21.55
N THR A 427 -21.21 34.47 20.29
CA THR A 427 -22.10 33.61 19.51
C THR A 427 -21.28 32.43 19.00
N GLY A 428 -21.00 31.48 19.90
CA GLY A 428 -20.87 30.05 19.61
C GLY A 428 -20.11 29.65 18.35
N LYS A 429 -18.95 30.24 18.08
CA LYS A 429 -18.03 29.71 17.06
C LYS A 429 -17.15 28.66 17.70
N GLY A 430 -17.57 27.40 17.59
CA GLY A 430 -16.77 26.25 18.01
C GLY A 430 -15.33 26.36 17.49
N SER A 431 -14.38 26.06 18.37
CA SER A 431 -12.96 25.89 18.04
C SER A 431 -12.83 25.05 16.76
N LYS A 432 -12.15 25.58 15.74
CA LYS A 432 -11.83 24.78 14.55
C LYS A 432 -10.68 23.84 14.91
N THR A 433 -11.04 22.61 15.30
CA THR A 433 -10.09 21.51 15.44
C THR A 433 -9.29 21.35 14.14
N GLN A 434 -7.95 21.42 14.25
CA GLN A 434 -7.05 21.13 13.13
C GLN A 434 -6.18 19.92 13.47
N TRP A 435 -5.99 19.03 12.49
CA TRP A 435 -5.12 17.87 12.61
C TRP A 435 -3.76 18.14 11.97
N GLU A 436 -2.69 17.68 12.60
CA GLU A 436 -1.34 17.75 12.07
C GLU A 436 -0.59 16.42 12.17
N LEU A 437 0.40 16.22 11.30
CA LEU A 437 1.31 15.09 11.33
C LEU A 437 2.63 15.56 11.93
N VAL A 438 3.01 14.98 13.05
CA VAL A 438 4.25 15.30 13.77
C VAL A 438 5.19 14.12 13.65
N LEU A 439 6.44 14.38 13.26
CA LEU A 439 7.49 13.36 13.30
C LEU A 439 7.83 13.07 14.77
N GLU A 440 7.47 11.88 15.24
CA GLU A 440 7.75 11.43 16.60
C GLU A 440 9.18 10.93 16.73
N SER A 441 9.62 10.09 15.79
CA SER A 441 10.96 9.50 15.83
C SER A 441 11.47 9.08 14.44
N TRP A 442 12.79 8.93 14.33
CA TRP A 442 13.43 8.38 13.13
C TRP A 442 14.71 7.62 13.47
N ARG A 443 15.11 6.67 12.60
CA ARG A 443 16.31 5.82 12.72
C ARG A 443 16.92 5.55 11.35
N GLU A 444 18.24 5.37 11.29
CA GLU A 444 18.95 4.82 10.12
C GLU A 444 19.11 3.30 10.32
N LEU A 445 18.75 2.51 9.30
CA LEU A 445 18.74 1.05 9.29
C LEU A 445 20.01 0.45 8.68
#